data_AF-A0A6A6LC18-F1
#
_entry.id   AF-A0A6A6LC18-F1
#
_cell.length_a   1.000
_cell.length_b   1.000
_cell.length_c   1.000
_cell.angle_alpha   90.00
_cell.angle_beta   90.00
_cell.angle_gamma   90.00
#
_symmetry.space_group_name_H-M   'P 1'
#
loop_
_entity.id
_entity.type
_entity.pdbx_description
1 polymer ?
#
loop_
_entity_poly.entity_id
_entity_poly.type
_entity_poly.pdbx_seq_one_letter_code
_entity_poly.pdbx_strand_id
1 'polypeptide(L)'
;MAGNYKAEYVYVEAFATEIEISNSRLACKAELSKESLRMILNRFWNISYQAHGLRTCVEAVILVELFKHPHLLLLQIKNSIFKLPGGRLRPGESDIEGLKRKLSRKLTVNEDKTDWEVGECLGMWWRPDFETLLYPYMPPDGKSPKECTKLYLVRLPVSRKFIVPKNLKLLAVPLCQIHENYKTYGPIISGIPQLLSKFSFNIINS
;
A
#
# COMPACT_ATOMS: atom_id res chain seq x y z
N MET A 1 -31.28 -21.63 -10.17
CA MET A 1 -31.10 -20.31 -10.80
C MET A 1 -29.66 -19.88 -10.57
N ALA A 2 -28.99 -19.52 -11.65
CA ALA A 2 -27.54 -19.36 -11.72
C ALA A 2 -27.03 -18.17 -10.91
N GLY A 3 -25.89 -18.39 -10.25
CA GLY A 3 -25.03 -17.36 -9.68
C GLY A 3 -23.60 -17.89 -9.69
N ASN A 4 -23.09 -18.22 -10.89
CA ASN A 4 -21.68 -18.55 -11.10
C ASN A 4 -20.84 -17.30 -10.85
N TYR A 5 -20.41 -17.08 -9.61
CA TYR A 5 -19.35 -16.11 -9.32
C TYR A 5 -17.99 -16.76 -9.62
N LYS A 6 -17.72 -16.97 -10.91
CA LYS A 6 -16.36 -17.24 -11.39
C LYS A 6 -15.62 -15.91 -11.44
N ALA A 7 -14.92 -15.58 -10.37
CA ALA A 7 -13.89 -14.54 -10.38
C ALA A 7 -12.62 -15.15 -11.00
N GLU A 8 -12.58 -15.26 -12.33
CA GLU A 8 -11.36 -15.58 -13.08
C GLU A 8 -10.47 -14.34 -13.07
N TYR A 9 -9.39 -14.34 -12.28
CA TYR A 9 -8.42 -13.26 -12.31
C TYR A 9 -6.98 -13.75 -12.49
N VAL A 10 -6.32 -13.02 -13.37
CA VAL A 10 -5.09 -13.31 -14.10
C VAL A 10 -3.91 -13.02 -13.19
N TYR A 11 -3.12 -14.04 -12.90
CA TYR A 11 -1.74 -13.82 -12.45
C TYR A 11 -0.90 -13.55 -13.66
N VAL A 12 0.16 -12.82 -13.38
CA VAL A 12 1.08 -12.26 -14.33
C VAL A 12 2.36 -13.06 -14.26
N GLU A 13 2.79 -13.51 -15.42
CA GLU A 13 4.12 -14.07 -15.66
C GLU A 13 5.14 -12.93 -15.58
N ALA A 14 5.38 -12.39 -14.39
CA ALA A 14 6.50 -11.48 -14.19
C ALA A 14 7.78 -12.32 -14.17
N PHE A 15 8.34 -12.59 -15.35
CA PHE A 15 9.77 -12.82 -15.49
C PHE A 15 10.47 -11.53 -15.02
N ALA A 16 10.68 -11.41 -13.71
CA ALA A 16 11.57 -10.42 -13.14
C ALA A 16 13.02 -10.89 -13.33
N THR A 17 13.41 -11.15 -14.58
CA THR A 17 14.83 -11.12 -14.94
C THR A 17 15.21 -9.64 -14.99
N GLU A 18 15.85 -9.21 -13.91
CA GLU A 18 16.43 -7.88 -13.68
C GLU A 18 15.45 -6.73 -13.37
N ILE A 19 15.33 -6.42 -12.08
CA ILE A 19 14.90 -5.09 -11.61
C ILE A 19 16.09 -4.14 -11.85
N GLU A 20 16.05 -3.40 -12.96
CA GLU A 20 17.08 -2.42 -13.28
C GLU A 20 16.87 -1.15 -12.43
N ILE A 21 17.77 -0.91 -11.48
CA ILE A 21 17.72 0.22 -10.53
C ILE A 21 18.45 1.42 -11.16
N SER A 22 17.71 2.42 -11.65
CA SER A 22 18.30 3.66 -12.16
C SER A 22 18.38 4.76 -11.06
N ASN A 23 19.48 5.50 -11.08
CA ASN A 23 19.97 6.30 -9.95
C ASN A 23 19.89 7.84 -10.18
N SER A 24 19.00 8.60 -9.51
CA SER A 24 19.12 10.08 -9.35
C SER A 24 19.24 10.58 -7.87
N ARG A 25 20.12 11.56 -7.60
CA ARG A 25 20.54 12.06 -6.26
C ARG A 25 19.67 13.22 -5.75
N LEU A 26 19.47 13.37 -4.42
CA LEU A 26 19.28 14.65 -3.70
C LEU A 26 19.39 14.49 -2.16
N ALA A 27 19.78 15.58 -1.48
CA ALA A 27 20.57 15.63 -0.24
C ALA A 27 19.80 15.97 1.08
N CYS A 28 20.57 15.93 2.19
CA CYS A 28 20.25 15.98 3.63
C CYS A 28 19.39 17.14 4.16
N LYS A 29 18.72 16.90 5.31
CA LYS A 29 18.17 17.92 6.23
C LYS A 29 18.38 17.51 7.70
N ALA A 30 18.53 18.50 8.57
CA ALA A 30 18.87 18.42 10.00
C ALA A 30 17.93 17.54 10.85
N GLU A 31 18.48 16.91 11.90
CA GLU A 31 17.76 15.99 12.79
C GLU A 31 17.18 16.72 14.01
N LEU A 32 15.86 16.86 14.04
CA LEU A 32 15.07 17.20 15.23
C LEU A 32 14.85 15.93 16.08
N SER A 33 14.69 16.09 17.40
CA SER A 33 14.35 14.95 18.28
C SER A 33 13.01 14.31 17.87
N LYS A 34 12.87 13.00 18.07
CA LYS A 34 11.67 12.25 17.69
C LYS A 34 10.39 12.81 18.31
N GLU A 35 10.47 13.27 19.56
CA GLU A 35 9.32 13.81 20.30
C GLU A 35 8.88 15.17 19.76
N SER A 36 9.84 16.07 19.50
CA SER A 36 9.55 17.36 18.87
C SER A 36 8.96 17.19 17.47
N LEU A 37 9.46 16.22 16.68
CA LEU A 37 8.89 15.88 15.38
C LEU A 37 7.46 15.35 15.49
N ARG A 38 7.18 14.49 16.48
CA ARG A 38 5.83 13.97 16.75
C ARG A 38 4.88 15.10 17.09
N MET A 39 5.27 16.00 17.99
CA MET A 39 4.44 17.14 18.40
C MET A 39 4.13 18.08 17.23
N ILE A 40 5.15 18.42 16.43
CA ILE A 40 4.99 19.26 15.24
C ILE A 40 4.06 18.58 14.23
N LEU A 41 4.26 17.28 13.97
CA LEU A 41 3.43 16.52 13.05
C LEU A 41 1.96 16.46 13.51
N ASN A 42 1.73 16.22 14.79
CA ASN A 42 0.39 16.19 15.37
C ASN A 42 -0.30 17.56 15.25
N ARG A 43 0.42 18.65 15.48
CA ARG A 43 -0.12 20.01 15.30
C ARG A 43 -0.54 20.27 13.86
N PHE A 44 0.32 19.95 12.89
CA PHE A 44 -0.02 20.11 11.47
C PHE A 44 -1.20 19.22 11.05
N TRP A 45 -1.27 18.00 11.59
CA TRP A 45 -2.37 17.10 11.30
C TRP A 45 -3.69 17.62 11.86
N ASN A 46 -3.69 18.12 13.09
CA ASN A 46 -4.89 18.71 13.70
C ASN A 46 -5.43 19.89 12.88
N ILE A 47 -4.55 20.81 12.46
CA ILE A 47 -4.92 21.93 11.57
C ILE A 47 -5.52 21.42 10.25
N SER A 48 -4.87 20.43 9.62
CA SER A 48 -5.39 19.84 8.39
C SER A 48 -6.74 19.16 8.59
N TYR A 49 -6.97 18.54 9.74
CA TYR A 49 -8.24 17.88 10.07
C TYR A 49 -9.36 18.91 10.29
N GLN A 50 -9.07 20.04 10.95
CA GLN A 50 -10.04 21.12 11.09
C GLN A 50 -10.43 21.74 9.74
N ALA A 51 -9.50 21.83 8.79
CA ALA A 51 -9.75 22.42 7.47
C ALA A 51 -10.41 21.45 6.48
N HIS A 52 -10.11 20.15 6.53
CA HIS A 52 -10.49 19.19 5.49
C HIS A 52 -11.18 17.93 6.02
N GLY A 53 -11.34 17.80 7.33
CA GLY A 53 -11.92 16.62 7.98
C GLY A 53 -11.00 15.40 7.95
N LEU A 54 -11.63 14.22 7.87
CA LEU A 54 -10.98 12.91 7.86
C LEU A 54 -9.87 12.82 6.82
N ARG A 55 -8.68 12.40 7.25
CA ARG A 55 -7.59 12.06 6.33
C ARG A 55 -7.85 10.68 5.71
N THR A 56 -7.99 10.61 4.39
CA THR A 56 -8.07 9.33 3.67
C THR A 56 -6.74 8.97 3.04
N CYS A 57 -6.32 7.72 3.25
CA CYS A 57 -5.14 7.10 2.66
C CYS A 57 -5.57 5.86 1.86
N VAL A 58 -4.93 5.64 0.72
CA VAL A 58 -5.15 4.45 -0.11
C VAL A 58 -3.82 3.73 -0.32
N GLU A 59 -3.82 2.40 -0.19
CA GLU A 59 -2.65 1.56 -0.33
C GLU A 59 -2.95 0.37 -1.25
N ALA A 60 -1.97 -0.01 -2.06
CA ALA A 60 -2.08 -1.08 -3.04
C ALA A 60 -1.50 -2.38 -2.49
N VAL A 61 -2.28 -3.45 -2.60
CA VAL A 61 -1.86 -4.83 -2.46
C VAL A 61 -1.56 -5.34 -3.87
N ILE A 62 -0.27 -5.53 -4.16
CA ILE A 62 0.21 -6.00 -5.46
C ILE A 62 0.93 -7.33 -5.23
N LEU A 63 0.46 -8.38 -5.89
CA LEU A 63 1.01 -9.72 -5.79
C LEU A 63 1.81 -10.06 -7.04
N VAL A 64 2.90 -10.78 -6.85
CA VAL A 64 3.69 -11.41 -7.90
C VAL A 64 3.89 -12.88 -7.55
N GLU A 65 4.15 -13.70 -8.56
CA GLU A 65 4.54 -15.08 -8.36
C GLU A 65 6.06 -15.19 -8.42
N LEU A 66 6.67 -15.82 -7.41
CA LEU A 66 8.07 -16.26 -7.44
C LEU A 66 8.12 -17.67 -6.86
N PHE A 67 8.87 -18.56 -7.51
CA PHE A 67 9.02 -19.96 -7.08
C PHE A 67 7.67 -20.68 -6.87
N LYS A 68 6.67 -20.41 -7.72
CA LYS A 68 5.29 -20.96 -7.57
C LYS A 68 4.61 -20.59 -6.25
N HIS A 69 4.98 -19.46 -5.66
CA HIS A 69 4.40 -18.94 -4.43
C HIS A 69 4.01 -17.46 -4.55
N PRO A 70 2.88 -17.03 -3.96
CA PRO A 70 2.48 -15.64 -3.97
C PRO A 70 3.36 -14.80 -3.04
N HIS A 71 3.88 -13.70 -3.59
CA HIS A 71 4.68 -12.72 -2.88
C HIS A 71 4.00 -11.35 -2.96
N LEU A 72 4.00 -10.63 -1.83
CA LEU A 72 3.53 -9.25 -1.75
C LEU A 72 4.66 -8.29 -2.07
N LEU A 73 4.41 -7.32 -2.95
CA LEU A 73 5.35 -6.23 -3.20
C LEU A 73 5.29 -5.19 -2.08
N LEU A 74 6.43 -4.95 -1.44
CA LEU A 74 6.58 -3.98 -0.34
C LEU A 74 7.71 -3.00 -0.62
N LEU A 75 7.52 -1.75 -0.19
CA LEU A 75 8.54 -0.72 -0.15
C LEU A 75 9.25 -0.75 1.20
N GLN A 76 10.56 -0.93 1.21
CA GLN A 76 11.38 -0.89 2.42
C GLN A 76 12.14 0.43 2.53
N ILE A 77 12.04 1.08 3.70
CA ILE A 77 12.73 2.34 4.03
C ILE A 77 13.76 2.08 5.13
N LYS A 78 15.00 2.58 4.95
CA LYS A 78 16.10 2.48 5.93
C LYS A 78 16.30 1.04 6.48
N ASN A 79 16.07 0.02 5.64
CA ASN A 79 16.19 -1.41 5.93
C ASN A 79 15.28 -1.98 7.06
N SER A 80 14.40 -1.20 7.68
CA SER A 80 13.62 -1.66 8.84
C SER A 80 12.13 -1.34 8.78
N ILE A 81 11.71 -0.43 7.89
CA ILE A 81 10.32 0.00 7.79
C ILE A 81 9.74 -0.49 6.49
N PHE A 82 8.70 -1.31 6.55
CA PHE A 82 7.97 -1.80 5.38
C PHE A 82 6.68 -1.01 5.18
N LYS A 83 6.37 -0.66 3.94
CA LYS A 83 5.14 0.05 3.56
C LYS A 83 4.58 -0.50 2.26
N LEU A 84 3.26 -0.42 2.13
CA LEU A 84 2.60 -0.63 0.84
C LEU A 84 2.79 0.61 -0.06
N PRO A 85 2.85 0.42 -1.39
CA PRO A 85 2.72 1.52 -2.33
C PRO A 85 1.37 2.22 -2.17
N GLY A 86 1.34 3.55 -2.23
CA GLY A 86 0.13 4.34 -1.97
C GLY A 86 0.38 5.67 -1.25
N GLY A 87 -0.66 6.20 -0.62
CA GLY A 87 -0.59 7.33 0.30
C GLY A 87 -1.86 8.16 0.41
N ARG A 88 -1.72 9.34 1.03
CA ARG A 88 -2.82 10.27 1.33
C ARG A 88 -3.49 10.87 0.10
N LEU A 89 -4.81 10.83 0.03
CA LEU A 89 -5.62 11.47 -1.02
C LEU A 89 -5.64 13.00 -0.90
N ARG A 90 -5.93 13.66 -2.02
CA ARG A 90 -6.29 15.08 -2.06
C ARG A 90 -7.77 15.25 -1.67
N PRO A 91 -8.20 16.42 -1.16
CA PRO A 91 -9.62 16.69 -0.95
C PRO A 91 -10.42 16.50 -2.25
N GLY A 92 -11.56 15.80 -2.18
CA GLY A 92 -12.43 15.54 -3.32
C GLY A 92 -11.93 14.51 -4.33
N GLU A 93 -10.73 13.94 -4.14
CA GLU A 93 -10.17 12.91 -5.03
C GLU A 93 -10.78 11.54 -4.74
N SER A 94 -11.13 10.79 -5.80
CA SER A 94 -11.62 9.42 -5.65
C SER A 94 -10.51 8.46 -5.20
N ASP A 95 -10.89 7.40 -4.48
CA ASP A 95 -9.91 6.42 -3.96
C ASP A 95 -9.09 5.80 -5.10
N ILE A 96 -9.77 5.39 -6.18
CA ILE A 96 -9.16 4.73 -7.34
C ILE A 96 -8.20 5.67 -8.07
N GLU A 97 -8.65 6.85 -8.49
CA GLU A 97 -7.80 7.79 -9.24
C GLU A 97 -6.65 8.30 -8.39
N GLY A 98 -6.91 8.50 -7.09
CA GLY A 98 -5.89 8.81 -6.13
C GLY A 98 -4.83 7.73 -6.03
N LEU A 99 -5.22 6.45 -5.95
CA LEU A 99 -4.28 5.34 -5.90
C LEU A 99 -3.47 5.23 -7.19
N LYS A 100 -4.11 5.26 -8.37
CA LYS A 100 -3.41 5.25 -9.67
C LYS A 100 -2.35 6.34 -9.75
N ARG A 101 -2.69 7.58 -9.36
CA ARG A 101 -1.75 8.71 -9.31
C ARG A 101 -0.61 8.47 -8.31
N LYS A 102 -0.89 7.88 -7.14
CA LYS A 102 0.16 7.56 -6.15
C LYS A 102 1.12 6.51 -6.65
N LEU A 103 0.62 5.47 -7.33
CA LEU A 103 1.43 4.39 -7.89
C LEU A 103 2.29 4.90 -9.02
N SER A 104 1.70 5.62 -9.99
CA SER A 104 2.44 6.25 -11.09
C SER A 104 3.59 7.11 -10.56
N ARG A 105 3.29 8.05 -9.66
CA ARG A 105 4.32 8.93 -9.09
C ARG A 105 5.44 8.21 -8.34
N LYS A 106 5.17 7.04 -7.75
CA LYS A 106 6.15 6.31 -6.93
C LYS A 106 6.90 5.23 -7.68
N LEU A 107 6.31 4.68 -8.73
CA LEU A 107 6.74 3.42 -9.36
C LEU A 107 6.96 3.54 -10.88
N THR A 108 6.74 4.71 -11.50
CA THR A 108 6.91 4.94 -12.95
C THR A 108 7.78 6.17 -13.22
N VAL A 109 8.41 6.24 -14.40
CA VAL A 109 9.38 7.30 -14.77
C VAL A 109 8.73 8.48 -15.49
N ASN A 110 7.70 8.24 -16.29
CA ASN A 110 7.00 9.27 -17.05
C ASN A 110 5.49 9.12 -16.87
N GLU A 111 4.74 10.21 -17.12
CA GLU A 111 3.28 10.23 -17.26
C GLU A 111 2.78 9.47 -18.50
N ASP A 112 3.53 8.46 -18.96
CA ASP A 112 2.93 7.41 -19.77
C ASP A 112 1.74 6.94 -18.96
N LYS A 113 0.53 7.11 -19.54
CA LYS A 113 -0.74 6.76 -18.93
C LYS A 113 -0.67 5.29 -18.53
N THR A 114 -0.23 5.04 -17.31
CA THR A 114 -0.09 3.71 -16.80
C THR A 114 -1.47 3.32 -16.32
N ASP A 115 -2.08 2.42 -17.08
CA ASP A 115 -3.34 1.80 -16.70
C ASP A 115 -3.05 0.85 -15.54
N TRP A 116 -3.02 1.42 -14.34
CA TRP A 116 -3.11 0.66 -13.10
C TRP A 116 -4.54 0.13 -12.99
N GLU A 117 -4.67 -1.19 -13.04
CA GLU A 117 -5.96 -1.84 -12.84
C GLU A 117 -6.20 -2.01 -11.33
N VAL A 118 -6.90 -1.03 -10.76
CA VAL A 118 -7.30 -1.07 -9.35
C VAL A 118 -8.59 -1.88 -9.24
N GLY A 119 -8.54 -2.99 -8.51
CA GLY A 119 -9.66 -3.87 -8.24
C GLY A 119 -10.43 -3.49 -6.97
N GLU A 120 -10.97 -4.49 -6.28
CA GLU A 120 -11.82 -4.29 -5.10
C GLU A 120 -11.04 -3.80 -3.86
N CYS A 121 -11.78 -3.14 -2.96
CA CYS A 121 -11.30 -2.80 -1.63
C CYS A 121 -11.25 -4.05 -0.76
N LEU A 122 -10.08 -4.36 -0.21
CA LEU A 122 -9.84 -5.53 0.63
C LEU A 122 -10.20 -5.27 2.10
N GLY A 123 -10.06 -4.03 2.56
CA GLY A 123 -10.31 -3.69 3.95
C GLY A 123 -10.01 -2.22 4.27
N MET A 124 -10.47 -1.80 5.45
CA MET A 124 -10.36 -0.43 5.92
C MET A 124 -9.88 -0.39 7.36
N TRP A 125 -8.95 0.52 7.64
CA TRP A 125 -8.41 0.75 8.96
C TRP A 125 -8.65 2.18 9.39
N TRP A 126 -9.03 2.35 10.65
CA TRP A 126 -9.48 3.62 11.21
C TRP A 126 -8.64 4.05 12.38
N ARG A 127 -8.29 5.34 12.41
CA ARG A 127 -7.60 5.96 13.52
C ARG A 127 -8.57 6.86 14.28
N PRO A 128 -8.93 6.58 15.54
CA PRO A 128 -9.91 7.39 16.29
C PRO A 128 -9.39 8.80 16.64
N ASP A 129 -8.10 8.90 16.98
CA ASP A 129 -7.44 10.11 17.46
C ASP A 129 -6.03 10.26 16.86
N PHE A 130 -5.21 11.19 17.37
CA PHE A 130 -3.88 11.49 16.82
C PHE A 130 -2.74 10.65 17.44
N GLU A 131 -3.06 9.73 18.35
CA GLU A 131 -2.07 8.96 19.13
C GLU A 131 -2.26 7.45 18.95
N THR A 132 -3.51 7.01 18.89
CA THR A 132 -3.91 5.62 18.80
C THR A 132 -3.55 5.01 17.45
N LEU A 133 -3.19 3.72 17.45
CA LEU A 133 -2.94 2.95 16.23
C LEU A 133 -4.22 2.75 15.40
N LEU A 134 -4.03 2.19 14.21
CA LEU A 134 -5.11 1.91 13.26
C LEU A 134 -5.85 0.61 13.63
N TYR A 135 -7.18 0.63 13.64
CA TYR A 135 -8.03 -0.53 13.91
C TYR A 135 -8.79 -1.00 12.66
N PRO A 136 -8.99 -2.31 12.46
CA PRO A 136 -9.73 -2.85 11.30
C PRO A 136 -11.27 -2.71 11.43
N TYR A 137 -11.74 -1.80 12.27
CA TYR A 137 -13.17 -1.52 12.49
C TYR A 137 -13.36 -0.05 12.84
N MET A 138 -14.58 0.44 12.66
CA MET A 138 -14.95 1.81 13.03
C MET A 138 -15.02 1.92 14.57
N PRO A 139 -14.26 2.82 15.22
CA PRO A 139 -14.29 2.98 16.67
C PRO A 139 -15.69 3.33 17.22
N PRO A 140 -16.11 2.77 18.37
CA PRO A 140 -17.47 2.90 18.90
C PRO A 140 -17.80 4.27 19.52
N ASP A 141 -16.79 5.08 19.85
CA ASP A 141 -16.92 6.24 20.76
C ASP A 141 -17.67 7.48 20.22
N GLY A 142 -18.40 7.37 19.10
CA GLY A 142 -19.13 8.48 18.47
C GLY A 142 -18.25 9.63 17.93
N LYS A 143 -16.95 9.62 18.22
CA LYS A 143 -15.97 10.58 17.70
C LYS A 143 -15.67 10.28 16.24
N SER A 144 -15.70 11.30 15.39
CA SER A 144 -15.28 11.18 14.00
C SER A 144 -13.80 10.78 13.92
N PRO A 145 -13.44 9.75 13.13
CA PRO A 145 -12.07 9.26 13.03
C PRO A 145 -11.15 10.33 12.40
N LYS A 146 -9.85 10.27 12.68
CA LYS A 146 -8.84 11.20 12.14
C LYS A 146 -8.18 10.68 10.88
N GLU A 147 -8.13 9.36 10.71
CA GLU A 147 -7.60 8.70 9.51
C GLU A 147 -8.44 7.50 9.11
N CYS A 148 -8.57 7.29 7.80
CA CYS A 148 -9.05 6.06 7.21
C CYS A 148 -8.03 5.60 6.15
N THR A 149 -7.44 4.41 6.34
CA THR A 149 -6.57 3.76 5.36
C THR A 149 -7.32 2.63 4.68
N LYS A 150 -7.42 2.67 3.36
CA LYS A 150 -8.12 1.67 2.54
C LYS A 150 -7.13 0.86 1.72
N LEU A 151 -7.24 -0.47 1.74
CA LEU A 151 -6.42 -1.38 0.95
C LEU A 151 -7.16 -1.78 -0.32
N TYR A 152 -6.50 -1.70 -1.47
CA TYR A 152 -7.06 -2.16 -2.75
C TYR A 152 -6.16 -3.21 -3.38
N LEU A 153 -6.77 -4.26 -3.93
CA LEU A 153 -6.06 -5.19 -4.79
C LEU A 153 -5.74 -4.47 -6.11
N VAL A 154 -4.49 -4.51 -6.54
CA VAL A 154 -4.08 -3.91 -7.82
C VAL A 154 -3.48 -4.99 -8.71
N ARG A 155 -4.07 -5.16 -9.89
CA ARG A 155 -3.62 -6.14 -10.87
C ARG A 155 -2.49 -5.55 -11.70
N LEU A 156 -1.53 -6.40 -11.99
CA LEU A 156 -0.47 -6.09 -12.93
C LEU A 156 -0.83 -6.67 -14.30
N PRO A 157 -0.28 -6.12 -15.39
CA PRO A 157 -0.19 -6.78 -16.69
C PRO A 157 0.96 -7.78 -16.69
N VAL A 158 0.97 -8.71 -17.65
CA VAL A 158 1.96 -9.82 -17.77
C VAL A 158 3.42 -9.38 -17.62
N SER A 159 3.75 -8.16 -18.02
CA SER A 159 5.06 -7.58 -17.70
C SER A 159 4.90 -6.13 -17.31
N ARG A 160 5.59 -5.73 -16.25
CA ARG A 160 5.66 -4.34 -15.81
C ARG A 160 7.05 -4.00 -15.26
N LYS A 161 7.61 -2.91 -15.76
CA LYS A 161 8.81 -2.29 -15.20
C LYS A 161 8.42 -1.36 -14.05
N PHE A 162 9.14 -1.43 -12.95
CA PHE A 162 9.00 -0.52 -11.81
C PHE A 162 10.25 0.31 -11.65
N ILE A 163 10.08 1.61 -11.37
CA ILE A 163 11.18 2.47 -10.92
C ILE A 163 10.99 2.80 -9.45
N VAL A 164 12.05 2.60 -8.67
CA VAL A 164 11.99 2.74 -7.22
C VAL A 164 12.90 3.89 -6.78
N PRO A 165 12.41 4.86 -5.98
CA PRO A 165 13.24 5.93 -5.44
C PRO A 165 14.43 5.37 -4.64
N LYS A 166 15.60 6.00 -4.73
CA LYS A 166 16.85 5.53 -4.09
C LYS A 166 16.78 5.23 -2.61
N ASN A 167 15.94 5.97 -1.89
CA ASN A 167 15.78 5.81 -0.45
C ASN A 167 14.86 4.63 -0.07
N LEU A 168 14.36 3.91 -1.08
CA LEU A 168 13.46 2.78 -0.96
C LEU A 168 14.03 1.56 -1.70
N LYS A 169 13.71 0.37 -1.19
CA LYS A 169 13.87 -0.89 -1.92
C LYS A 169 12.49 -1.46 -2.20
N LEU A 170 12.28 -2.04 -3.38
CA LEU A 170 11.09 -2.82 -3.68
C LEU A 170 11.42 -4.29 -3.45
N LEU A 171 10.65 -4.95 -2.60
CA LEU A 171 10.86 -6.33 -2.20
C LEU A 171 9.62 -7.15 -2.51
N ALA A 172 9.81 -8.37 -2.99
CA ALA A 172 8.77 -9.39 -3.06
C ALA A 172 8.91 -10.27 -1.81
N VAL A 173 7.91 -10.24 -0.93
CA VAL A 173 7.94 -10.95 0.36
C VAL A 173 6.85 -12.03 0.36
N PRO A 174 7.16 -13.31 0.64
CA PRO A 174 6.18 -14.37 0.58
C PRO A 174 5.09 -14.19 1.64
N LEU A 175 3.83 -14.51 1.30
CA LEU A 175 2.69 -14.32 2.21
C LEU A 175 2.86 -15.08 3.53
N CYS A 176 3.51 -16.25 3.53
CA CYS A 176 3.78 -17.03 4.74
C CYS A 176 4.72 -16.32 5.73
N GLN A 177 5.66 -15.50 5.25
CA GLN A 177 6.55 -14.70 6.11
C GLN A 177 5.83 -13.48 6.71
N ILE A 178 4.80 -12.98 6.03
CA ILE A 178 4.04 -11.80 6.43
C ILE A 178 2.99 -12.15 7.49
N HIS A 179 2.34 -13.31 7.34
CA HIS A 179 1.22 -13.75 8.15
C HIS A 179 1.53 -13.64 9.65
N GLU A 180 0.70 -12.88 10.36
CA GLU A 180 0.78 -12.67 11.82
C GLU A 180 2.09 -12.07 12.33
N ASN A 181 2.99 -11.63 11.46
CA ASN A 181 4.24 -10.98 11.83
C ASN A 181 4.05 -9.46 12.02
N TYR A 182 3.24 -9.11 13.02
CA TYR A 182 2.95 -7.72 13.39
C TYR A 182 4.19 -6.94 13.86
N LYS A 183 5.18 -7.63 14.42
CA LYS A 183 6.42 -7.02 14.92
C LYS A 183 7.24 -6.41 13.79
N THR A 184 7.33 -7.10 12.65
CA THR A 184 8.12 -6.64 11.50
C THR A 184 7.30 -5.79 10.53
N TYR A 185 6.07 -6.22 10.21
CA TYR A 185 5.29 -5.63 9.12
C TYR A 185 4.17 -4.69 9.60
N GLY A 186 3.91 -4.65 10.91
CA GLY A 186 2.79 -3.89 11.47
C GLY A 186 1.43 -4.53 11.18
N PRO A 187 0.37 -4.05 11.84
CA PRO A 187 -0.93 -4.74 11.91
C PRO A 187 -1.68 -4.80 10.58
N ILE A 188 -1.43 -3.86 9.65
CA ILE A 188 -2.11 -3.82 8.36
C ILE A 188 -1.51 -4.87 7.42
N ILE A 189 -0.20 -4.83 7.22
CA ILE A 189 0.48 -5.71 6.27
C ILE A 189 0.41 -7.16 6.75
N SER A 190 0.59 -7.42 8.05
CA SER A 190 0.53 -8.78 8.60
C SER A 190 -0.85 -9.44 8.49
N GLY A 191 -1.91 -8.65 8.29
CA GLY A 191 -3.28 -9.13 8.08
C GLY A 191 -3.66 -9.38 6.62
N ILE A 192 -2.82 -8.98 5.66
CA ILE A 192 -3.10 -9.16 4.22
C ILE A 192 -3.33 -10.62 3.84
N PRO A 193 -2.55 -11.62 4.32
CA PRO A 193 -2.79 -13.01 3.95
C PRO A 193 -4.21 -13.48 4.29
N GLN A 194 -4.78 -13.07 5.43
CA GLN A 194 -6.16 -13.37 5.81
C GLN A 194 -7.17 -12.72 4.85
N LEU A 195 -6.96 -11.45 4.48
CA LEU A 195 -7.84 -10.74 3.52
C LEU A 195 -7.82 -11.40 2.13
N LEU A 196 -6.68 -11.97 1.75
CA LEU A 196 -6.50 -12.63 0.47
C LEU A 196 -7.05 -14.08 0.45
N SER A 197 -7.39 -14.66 1.60
CA SER A 197 -7.85 -16.06 1.70
C SER A 197 -9.13 -16.37 0.91
N LYS A 198 -9.93 -15.34 0.62
CA LYS A 198 -11.15 -15.45 -0.19
C LYS A 198 -10.89 -15.53 -1.71
N PHE A 199 -9.65 -15.33 -2.15
CA PHE A 199 -9.28 -15.35 -3.57
C PHE A 199 -8.61 -16.67 -3.94
N SER A 200 -8.88 -17.15 -5.14
CA SER A 200 -8.13 -18.25 -5.74
C SER A 200 -6.85 -17.72 -6.40
N PHE A 201 -5.76 -18.46 -6.21
CA PHE A 201 -4.47 -18.17 -6.83
C PHE A 201 -4.30 -19.07 -8.06
N ASN A 202 -4.21 -18.48 -9.25
CA ASN A 202 -3.87 -19.20 -10.48
C ASN A 202 -2.36 -19.06 -10.70
N ILE A 203 -1.59 -20.03 -10.21
CA ILE A 203 -0.15 -20.10 -10.45
C ILE A 203 0.06 -20.48 -11.91
N ILE A 204 0.90 -19.73 -12.63
CA ILE A 204 1.13 -19.99 -14.06
C ILE A 204 2.02 -21.23 -14.16
N ASN A 205 1.45 -22.33 -14.66
CA ASN A 205 2.22 -23.52 -14.97
C ASN A 205 2.97 -23.28 -16.29
N SER A 206 4.28 -23.07 -16.19
CA SER A 206 5.23 -23.13 -17.31
C SER A 206 5.39 -24.57 -17.82
#